data_AF-A0A920FDI6-F1
#
_entry.id   AF-A0A920FDI6-F1
#
_cell.length_a   1.000
_cell.length_b   1.000
_cell.length_c   1.000
_cell.angle_alpha   90.00
_cell.angle_beta   90.00
_cell.angle_gamma   90.00
#
_symmetry.space_group_name_H-M   'P 1'
#
loop_
_entity.id
_entity.type
_entity.pdbx_description
1 polymer ?
#
loop_
_entity_poly.entity_id
_entity_poly.type
_entity_poly.pdbx_seq_one_letter_code
_entity_poly.pdbx_strand_id
1 'polypeptide(L)'
;MNRREFIKALMIGYMYNLIVPSNARSTDAFINYSLPKTGDIRLLHITDTHAQLEPIYFREPDVNLGVGSNKNMPPHLVSENFLNYYSINNNYLKYAFTPLNFSEFASQYGKLGGYAYLKTVVDNLRNEADGKALLLDGGDTWQGSGLSLFTNGEDMVESSNILGVDVMTGHWEFTYGQSQFIKNIKKFKGEFVAHNISLTEEAQFDGEKLTMILVIFKNRTQ
;
A
#
# COMPACT_ATOMS: atom_id res chain seq x y z
N MET A 1 12.00 -34.06 -22.00
CA MET A 1 12.64 -33.76 -20.71
C MET A 1 11.69 -34.17 -19.60
N ASN A 2 12.04 -35.18 -18.80
CA ASN A 2 11.22 -35.62 -17.67
C ASN A 2 11.48 -34.75 -16.41
N ARG A 3 10.57 -34.81 -15.41
CA ARG A 3 10.70 -34.03 -14.16
C ARG A 3 12.06 -34.21 -13.47
N ARG A 4 12.64 -35.42 -13.57
CA ARG A 4 13.93 -35.75 -12.95
C ARG A 4 15.10 -35.10 -13.68
N GLU A 5 15.07 -35.06 -15.00
CA GLU A 5 16.06 -34.39 -15.85
C GLU A 5 16.00 -32.88 -15.66
N PHE A 6 14.80 -32.31 -15.56
CA PHE A 6 14.62 -30.88 -15.30
C PHE A 6 15.21 -30.47 -13.94
N ILE A 7 14.92 -31.21 -12.87
CA ILE A 7 15.49 -30.95 -11.53
C ILE A 7 17.01 -31.10 -11.54
N LYS A 8 17.55 -32.11 -12.23
CA LYS A 8 19.01 -32.29 -12.37
C LYS A 8 19.66 -31.12 -13.11
N ALA A 9 19.05 -30.64 -14.19
CA ALA A 9 19.53 -29.47 -14.91
C ALA A 9 19.52 -28.20 -14.05
N LEU A 10 18.47 -28.01 -13.24
CA LEU A 10 18.37 -26.92 -12.26
C LEU A 10 19.47 -26.98 -11.20
N MET A 11 19.72 -28.16 -10.63
CA MET A 11 20.77 -28.37 -9.62
C MET A 11 22.17 -28.14 -10.19
N ILE A 12 22.43 -28.61 -11.41
CA ILE A 12 23.70 -28.35 -12.12
C ILE A 12 23.83 -26.85 -12.38
N GLY A 13 22.79 -26.20 -12.89
CA GLY A 13 22.78 -24.75 -13.09
C GLY A 13 23.08 -23.97 -11.82
N TYR A 14 22.55 -24.41 -10.67
CA TYR A 14 22.84 -23.82 -9.36
C TYR A 14 24.29 -24.04 -8.91
N MET A 15 24.81 -25.28 -9.02
CA MET A 15 26.19 -25.60 -8.64
C MET A 15 27.26 -24.87 -9.47
N TYR A 16 26.95 -24.59 -10.75
CA TYR A 16 27.83 -23.86 -11.66
C TYR A 16 27.56 -22.34 -11.68
N ASN A 17 26.78 -21.81 -10.73
CA ASN A 17 26.38 -20.39 -10.67
C ASN A 17 25.71 -19.84 -11.95
N LEU A 18 25.20 -20.72 -12.82
CA LEU A 18 24.43 -20.34 -14.01
C LEU A 18 22.98 -19.97 -13.66
N ILE A 19 22.48 -20.51 -12.54
CA ILE A 19 21.21 -20.14 -11.91
C ILE A 19 21.55 -19.58 -10.54
N VAL A 20 21.69 -18.26 -10.45
CA VAL A 20 21.76 -17.57 -9.17
C VAL A 20 20.32 -17.32 -8.73
N PRO A 21 19.83 -17.95 -7.65
CA PRO A 21 18.54 -17.58 -7.13
C PRO A 21 18.64 -16.11 -6.70
N SER A 22 17.67 -15.30 -7.11
CA SER A 22 17.44 -13.95 -6.58
C SER A 22 16.95 -14.07 -5.14
N ASN A 23 17.79 -14.60 -4.27
CA ASN A 23 17.50 -14.68 -2.85
C ASN A 23 18.09 -13.42 -2.24
N ALA A 24 17.21 -12.55 -1.75
CA ALA A 24 17.55 -11.61 -0.69
C ALA A 24 18.26 -12.42 0.42
N ARG A 25 19.57 -12.22 0.58
CA ARG A 25 20.44 -13.01 1.47
C ARG A 25 20.64 -12.28 2.79
N SER A 26 19.59 -12.10 3.57
CA SER A 26 19.80 -11.70 4.96
C SER A 26 18.82 -12.34 5.92
N THR A 27 19.37 -12.79 7.05
CA THR A 27 18.63 -13.22 8.23
C THR A 27 17.90 -12.06 8.91
N ASP A 28 18.27 -10.82 8.58
CA ASP A 28 17.65 -9.58 9.06
C ASP A 28 16.40 -9.17 8.26
N ALA A 29 16.15 -9.80 7.10
CA ALA A 29 14.97 -9.54 6.26
C ALA A 29 13.67 -10.13 6.81
N PHE A 30 13.76 -10.96 7.85
CA PHE A 30 12.57 -11.59 8.43
C PHE A 30 11.86 -10.59 9.34
N ILE A 31 10.91 -9.82 8.79
CA ILE A 31 9.91 -9.13 9.59
C ILE A 31 8.99 -10.19 10.20
N ASN A 32 9.02 -10.30 11.52
CA ASN A 32 8.05 -11.11 12.22
C ASN A 32 6.70 -10.38 12.25
N TYR A 33 5.78 -10.80 11.38
CA TYR A 33 4.41 -10.28 11.35
C TYR A 33 3.52 -10.82 12.48
N SER A 34 4.01 -11.76 13.30
CA SER A 34 3.29 -12.26 14.47
C SER A 34 3.21 -11.18 15.54
N LEU A 35 2.09 -10.47 15.58
CA LEU A 35 1.85 -9.41 16.55
C LEU A 35 0.98 -9.95 17.70
N PRO A 36 1.27 -9.59 18.96
CA PRO A 36 0.40 -9.94 20.07
C PRO A 36 -1.01 -9.38 19.82
N LYS A 37 -2.04 -10.14 20.21
CA LYS A 37 -3.42 -9.65 20.17
C LYS A 37 -3.57 -8.58 21.27
N THR A 38 -3.75 -7.34 20.87
CA THR A 38 -3.99 -6.20 21.77
C THR A 38 -5.25 -5.48 21.34
N GLY A 39 -6.16 -5.20 22.28
CA GLY A 39 -7.44 -4.55 21.99
C GLY A 39 -8.50 -5.47 21.37
N ASP A 40 -9.67 -4.89 21.05
CA ASP A 40 -10.84 -5.62 20.55
C ASP A 40 -10.91 -5.70 19.02
N ILE A 41 -10.30 -4.73 18.32
CA ILE A 41 -10.35 -4.57 16.86
C ILE A 41 -8.94 -4.23 16.38
N ARG A 42 -8.54 -4.82 15.24
CA ARG A 42 -7.29 -4.49 14.54
C ARG A 42 -7.57 -3.62 13.31
N LEU A 43 -6.90 -2.48 13.21
CA LEU A 43 -6.95 -1.64 12.02
C LEU A 43 -5.68 -1.88 11.20
N LEU A 44 -5.87 -2.33 9.96
CA LEU A 44 -4.83 -2.43 8.94
C LEU A 44 -4.98 -1.24 8.02
N HIS A 45 -3.89 -0.57 7.68
CA HIS A 45 -3.92 0.63 6.88
C HIS A 45 -2.87 0.59 5.78
N ILE A 46 -3.29 0.89 4.56
CA ILE A 46 -2.44 1.17 3.41
C ILE A 46 -2.84 2.53 2.83
N THR A 47 -1.95 3.17 2.08
CA THR A 47 -2.23 4.44 1.40
C THR A 47 -1.21 4.65 0.29
N ASP A 48 -1.55 5.48 -0.70
CA ASP A 48 -0.63 5.97 -1.74
C ASP A 48 0.07 4.81 -2.48
N THR A 49 -0.66 3.73 -2.75
CA THR A 49 -0.08 2.58 -3.47
C THR A 49 0.20 2.89 -4.93
N HIS A 50 -0.40 3.96 -5.47
CA HIS A 50 -0.17 4.49 -6.81
C HIS A 50 -0.17 3.42 -7.91
N ALA A 51 -1.13 2.51 -7.82
CA ALA A 51 -1.31 1.38 -8.72
C ALA A 51 -0.08 0.47 -8.89
N GLN A 52 0.78 0.37 -7.88
CA GLN A 52 1.94 -0.53 -7.88
C GLN A 52 1.55 -1.94 -7.44
N LEU A 53 1.09 -2.76 -8.41
CA LEU A 53 0.73 -4.16 -8.18
C LEU A 53 1.94 -5.06 -7.91
N GLU A 54 3.05 -4.75 -8.57
CA GLU A 54 4.31 -5.50 -8.45
C GLU A 54 5.25 -4.83 -7.45
N PRO A 55 6.15 -5.59 -6.80
CA PRO A 55 7.18 -5.00 -5.97
C PRO A 55 8.05 -4.00 -6.74
N ILE A 56 8.43 -2.89 -6.11
CA ILE A 56 9.30 -1.85 -6.65
C ILE A 56 10.45 -1.49 -5.72
N TYR A 57 11.47 -0.83 -6.27
CA TYR A 57 12.47 -0.14 -5.47
C TYR A 57 11.96 1.28 -5.18
N PHE A 58 11.66 1.57 -3.92
CA PHE A 58 11.19 2.89 -3.49
C PHE A 58 12.16 3.47 -2.47
N ARG A 59 12.76 4.63 -2.78
CA ARG A 59 13.73 5.32 -1.91
C ARG A 59 13.07 6.55 -1.32
N GLU A 60 13.07 6.64 0.01
CA GLU A 60 12.63 7.83 0.73
C GLU A 60 13.47 9.07 0.39
N PRO A 61 12.89 10.29 0.49
CA PRO A 61 13.61 11.52 0.20
C PRO A 61 14.77 11.74 1.20
N ASP A 62 15.88 12.27 0.69
CA ASP A 62 17.02 12.71 1.49
C ASP A 62 16.89 14.13 2.03
N VAL A 63 15.92 14.89 1.52
CA VAL A 63 15.58 16.24 1.98
C VAL A 63 14.07 16.39 2.07
N ASN A 64 13.58 16.79 3.25
CA ASN A 64 12.20 17.21 3.47
C ASN A 64 12.20 18.44 4.41
N LEU A 65 11.78 19.60 3.91
CA LEU A 65 11.94 20.87 4.61
C LEU A 65 10.66 21.25 5.37
N GLY A 66 10.72 21.20 6.70
CA GLY A 66 9.70 21.75 7.59
C GLY A 66 9.96 23.23 7.92
N VAL A 67 8.91 24.06 7.90
CA VAL A 67 8.99 25.49 8.22
C VAL A 67 8.12 25.84 9.43
N GLY A 68 8.46 26.93 10.13
CA GLY A 68 7.71 27.39 11.29
C GLY A 68 7.60 26.34 12.39
N SER A 69 6.38 26.08 12.86
CA SER A 69 6.08 25.06 13.87
C SER A 69 6.39 23.63 13.44
N ASN A 70 6.52 23.37 12.14
CA ASN A 70 6.77 22.02 11.61
C ASN A 70 8.27 21.70 11.48
N LYS A 71 9.16 22.63 11.87
CA LYS A 71 10.61 22.40 11.85
C LYS A 71 10.98 21.27 12.82
N ASN A 72 11.76 20.30 12.33
CA ASN A 72 12.22 19.14 13.12
C ASN A 72 11.07 18.28 13.70
N MET A 73 9.92 18.23 13.03
CA MET A 73 8.80 17.36 13.41
C MET A 73 8.46 16.42 12.24
N PRO A 74 7.96 15.19 12.51
CA PRO A 74 7.32 14.40 11.47
C PRO A 74 6.23 15.23 10.75
N PRO A 75 6.10 15.12 9.42
CA PRO A 75 6.79 14.18 8.53
C PRO A 75 8.15 14.67 7.97
N HIS A 76 8.68 15.80 8.46
CA HIS A 76 9.90 16.43 7.92
C HIS A 76 11.23 15.89 8.48
N LEU A 77 11.19 14.76 9.18
CA LEU A 77 12.39 14.06 9.64
C LEU A 77 12.87 13.09 8.57
N VAL A 78 14.17 13.12 8.24
CA VAL A 78 14.81 12.25 7.24
C VAL A 78 16.08 11.63 7.81
N SER A 79 16.56 10.54 7.19
CA SER A 79 17.87 9.93 7.48
C SER A 79 18.07 9.65 8.98
N GLU A 80 19.24 9.97 9.54
CA GLU A 80 19.57 9.70 10.94
C GLU A 80 18.60 10.35 11.93
N ASN A 81 18.03 11.51 11.61
CA ASN A 81 17.06 12.17 12.48
C ASN A 81 15.76 11.36 12.58
N PHE A 82 15.32 10.74 11.48
CA PHE A 82 14.17 9.84 11.48
C PHE A 82 14.45 8.59 12.32
N LEU A 83 15.61 7.96 12.12
CA LEU A 83 16.01 6.75 12.86
C LEU A 83 16.10 7.01 14.37
N ASN A 84 16.74 8.12 14.76
CA ASN A 84 16.90 8.50 16.16
C ASN A 84 15.54 8.80 16.81
N TYR A 85 14.65 9.51 16.12
CA TYR A 85 13.33 9.87 16.66
C TYR A 85 12.47 8.63 16.94
N TYR A 86 12.47 7.65 16.03
CA TYR A 86 11.69 6.42 16.17
C TYR A 86 12.46 5.25 16.81
N SER A 87 13.70 5.49 17.26
CA SER A 87 14.57 4.45 17.86
C SER A 87 14.76 3.22 16.95
N ILE A 88 14.92 3.44 15.64
CA ILE A 88 15.07 2.37 14.64
C ILE A 88 16.54 1.99 14.48
N ASN A 89 16.89 0.77 14.88
CA ASN A 89 18.23 0.21 14.74
C ASN A 89 18.33 -0.96 13.74
N ASN A 90 17.21 -1.38 13.15
CA ASN A 90 17.15 -2.50 12.23
C ASN A 90 17.51 -2.06 10.79
N ASN A 91 18.41 -2.80 10.11
CA ASN A 91 18.87 -2.45 8.77
C ASN A 91 17.78 -2.56 7.69
N TYR A 92 16.85 -3.50 7.81
CA TYR A 92 15.71 -3.59 6.89
C TYR A 92 14.73 -2.42 7.08
N LEU A 93 14.45 -2.00 8.33
CA LEU A 93 13.63 -0.81 8.58
C LEU A 93 14.33 0.48 8.15
N LYS A 94 15.66 0.55 8.30
CA LYS A 94 16.48 1.63 7.73
C LYS A 94 16.35 1.68 6.21
N TYR A 95 16.37 0.53 5.54
CA TYR A 95 16.15 0.42 4.09
C TYR A 95 14.74 0.88 3.68
N ALA A 96 13.71 0.49 4.44
CA ALA A 96 12.32 0.80 4.12
C ALA A 96 11.95 2.28 4.36
N PHE A 97 12.54 2.93 5.37
CA PHE A 97 12.11 4.25 5.84
C PHE A 97 13.13 5.38 5.67
N THR A 98 14.30 5.11 5.10
CA THR A 98 15.33 6.14 4.93
C THR A 98 16.08 5.98 3.61
N PRO A 99 16.72 7.05 3.11
CA PRO A 99 17.59 6.98 1.94
C PRO A 99 18.95 6.31 2.20
N LEU A 100 19.29 6.02 3.45
CA LEU A 100 20.63 5.63 3.87
C LEU A 100 20.98 4.24 3.33
N ASN A 101 22.17 4.12 2.72
CA ASN A 101 22.68 2.87 2.13
C ASN A 101 21.70 2.20 1.13
N PHE A 102 20.82 2.97 0.49
CA PHE A 102 19.72 2.41 -0.30
C PHE A 102 20.18 1.40 -1.36
N SER A 103 21.22 1.71 -2.14
CA SER A 103 21.71 0.80 -3.21
C SER A 103 22.27 -0.52 -2.66
N GLU A 104 22.95 -0.48 -1.52
CA GLU A 104 23.50 -1.65 -0.84
C GLU A 104 22.35 -2.53 -0.31
N PHE A 105 21.42 -1.91 0.41
CA PHE A 105 20.27 -2.59 0.97
C PHE A 105 19.27 -3.07 -0.08
N ALA A 106 19.09 -2.37 -1.19
CA ALA A 106 18.26 -2.81 -2.31
C ALA A 106 18.80 -4.09 -2.96
N SER A 107 20.14 -4.23 -3.02
CA SER A 107 20.80 -5.47 -3.47
C SER A 107 20.60 -6.61 -2.46
N GLN A 108 20.59 -6.28 -1.16
CA GLN A 108 20.47 -7.26 -0.08
C GLN A 108 19.03 -7.75 0.16
N TYR A 109 18.06 -6.83 0.21
CA TYR A 109 16.67 -7.08 0.62
C TYR A 109 15.70 -7.15 -0.57
N GLY A 110 16.07 -6.64 -1.73
CA GLY A 110 15.22 -6.64 -2.91
C GLY A 110 14.15 -5.55 -2.89
N LYS A 111 13.10 -5.74 -3.69
CA LYS A 111 12.01 -4.78 -3.88
C LYS A 111 10.99 -4.85 -2.74
N LEU A 112 10.29 -3.74 -2.51
CA LEU A 112 9.24 -3.60 -1.50
C LEU A 112 7.85 -3.55 -2.13
N GLY A 113 6.82 -3.85 -1.34
CA GLY A 113 5.42 -3.75 -1.75
C GLY A 113 4.95 -4.92 -2.62
N GLY A 114 3.97 -4.64 -3.48
CA GLY A 114 3.31 -5.62 -4.34
C GLY A 114 2.10 -6.29 -3.69
N TYR A 115 0.98 -6.32 -4.41
CA TYR A 115 -0.33 -6.71 -3.88
C TYR A 115 -0.41 -8.19 -3.50
N ALA A 116 0.31 -9.07 -4.18
CA ALA A 116 0.36 -10.49 -3.82
C ALA A 116 1.00 -10.71 -2.43
N TYR A 117 2.06 -9.95 -2.12
CA TYR A 117 2.72 -9.99 -0.82
C TYR A 117 1.85 -9.33 0.25
N LEU A 118 1.26 -8.17 -0.06
CA LEU A 118 0.31 -7.49 0.83
C LEU A 118 -0.86 -8.41 1.19
N LYS A 119 -1.43 -9.16 0.24
CA LYS A 119 -2.52 -10.11 0.51
C LYS A 119 -2.13 -11.15 1.56
N THR A 120 -0.92 -11.70 1.45
CA THR A 120 -0.41 -12.68 2.40
C THR A 120 -0.32 -12.09 3.81
N VAL A 121 0.22 -10.86 3.93
CA VAL A 121 0.36 -10.17 5.21
C VAL A 121 -1.01 -9.80 5.79
N VAL A 122 -1.91 -9.24 4.99
CA VAL A 122 -3.27 -8.87 5.39
C VAL A 122 -4.04 -10.09 5.90
N ASP A 123 -4.00 -11.21 5.19
CA ASP A 123 -4.69 -12.42 5.60
C ASP A 123 -4.16 -12.96 6.93
N ASN A 124 -2.84 -12.99 7.10
CA ASN A 124 -2.22 -13.41 8.36
C ASN A 124 -2.66 -12.50 9.51
N LEU A 125 -2.59 -11.18 9.33
CA LEU A 125 -2.95 -10.22 10.37
C LEU A 125 -4.45 -10.25 10.70
N ARG A 126 -5.32 -10.53 9.73
CA ARG A 126 -6.77 -10.73 9.92
C ARG A 126 -7.07 -12.03 10.67
N ASN A 127 -6.40 -13.12 10.32
CA ASN A 127 -6.56 -14.42 10.99
C ASN A 127 -6.12 -14.34 12.45
N GLU A 128 -5.01 -13.65 12.73
CA GLU A 128 -4.56 -13.37 14.10
C GLU A 128 -5.56 -12.51 14.90
N ALA A 129 -6.37 -11.68 14.23
CA ALA A 129 -7.39 -10.87 14.88
C ALA A 129 -8.75 -11.59 15.03
N ASP A 130 -8.81 -12.91 14.77
CA ASP A 130 -10.05 -13.70 14.77
C ASP A 130 -11.16 -13.07 13.89
N GLY A 131 -10.76 -12.47 12.76
CA GLY A 131 -11.66 -11.78 11.84
C GLY A 131 -12.13 -10.39 12.31
N LYS A 132 -11.74 -9.92 13.49
CA LYS A 132 -12.03 -8.55 13.99
C LYS A 132 -11.02 -7.54 13.49
N ALA A 133 -10.86 -7.49 12.17
CA ALA A 133 -9.89 -6.61 11.53
C ALA A 133 -10.51 -5.90 10.31
N LEU A 134 -10.23 -4.59 10.20
CA LEU A 134 -10.61 -3.78 9.04
C LEU A 134 -9.36 -3.39 8.26
N LEU A 135 -9.40 -3.52 6.94
CA LEU A 135 -8.40 -2.97 6.02
C LEU A 135 -8.91 -1.66 5.45
N LEU A 136 -8.20 -0.59 5.79
CA LEU A 136 -8.47 0.78 5.40
C LEU A 136 -7.46 1.21 4.32
N ASP A 137 -7.95 1.83 3.26
CA ASP A 137 -7.13 2.43 2.20
C ASP A 137 -7.29 3.97 2.22
N GLY A 138 -6.17 4.66 2.45
CA GLY A 138 -6.10 6.13 2.50
C GLY A 138 -6.31 6.82 1.15
N GLY A 139 -6.44 6.08 0.06
CA GLY A 139 -6.62 6.61 -1.29
C GLY A 139 -5.30 6.70 -2.05
N ASP A 140 -5.35 7.31 -3.24
CA ASP A 140 -4.21 7.38 -4.16
C ASP A 140 -3.73 5.98 -4.58
N THR A 141 -4.70 5.11 -4.86
CA THR A 141 -4.53 3.68 -5.13
C THR A 141 -4.87 3.30 -6.55
N TRP A 142 -5.95 3.86 -7.14
CA TRP A 142 -6.43 3.40 -8.45
C TRP A 142 -5.65 3.94 -9.65
N GLN A 143 -4.75 4.91 -9.44
CA GLN A 143 -4.02 5.62 -10.48
C GLN A 143 -2.52 5.61 -10.18
N GLY A 144 -1.67 5.56 -11.21
CA GLY A 144 -0.22 5.79 -11.07
C GLY A 144 0.67 4.82 -11.85
N SER A 145 0.08 3.81 -12.51
CA SER A 145 0.81 2.80 -13.28
C SER A 145 0.32 2.70 -14.73
N GLY A 146 1.13 2.09 -15.60
CA GLY A 146 0.75 1.87 -17.00
C GLY A 146 -0.51 1.03 -17.14
N LEU A 147 -0.69 -0.01 -16.32
CA LEU A 147 -1.90 -0.84 -16.37
C LEU A 147 -3.15 -0.07 -15.93
N SER A 148 -3.04 0.74 -14.87
CA SER A 148 -4.13 1.62 -14.42
C SER A 148 -4.52 2.67 -15.47
N LEU A 149 -3.57 3.11 -16.30
CA LEU A 149 -3.86 4.01 -17.42
C LEU A 149 -4.66 3.29 -18.51
N PHE A 150 -4.24 2.09 -18.93
CA PHE A 150 -4.90 1.36 -20.01
C PHE A 150 -6.27 0.80 -19.63
N THR A 151 -6.50 0.54 -18.34
CA THR A 151 -7.77 -0.02 -17.84
C THR A 151 -8.68 1.02 -17.19
N ASN A 152 -8.28 2.29 -17.16
CA ASN A 152 -8.97 3.36 -16.45
C ASN A 152 -9.20 3.04 -14.95
N GLY A 153 -8.20 2.47 -14.31
CA GLY A 153 -8.17 2.09 -12.89
C GLY A 153 -8.96 0.84 -12.53
N GLU A 154 -9.60 0.17 -13.50
CA GLU A 154 -10.40 -1.04 -13.23
C GLU A 154 -9.55 -2.20 -12.68
N ASP A 155 -8.29 -2.31 -13.10
CA ASP A 155 -7.32 -3.27 -12.57
C ASP A 155 -7.11 -3.11 -11.05
N MET A 156 -7.03 -1.86 -10.59
CA MET A 156 -6.81 -1.54 -9.18
C MET A 156 -8.09 -1.64 -8.37
N VAL A 157 -9.27 -1.39 -8.95
CA VAL A 157 -10.56 -1.71 -8.30
C VAL A 157 -10.65 -3.22 -8.04
N GLU A 158 -10.34 -4.03 -9.05
CA GLU A 158 -10.31 -5.49 -8.90
C GLU A 158 -9.26 -5.94 -7.88
N SER A 159 -8.07 -5.34 -7.93
CA SER A 159 -6.98 -5.66 -6.99
C SER A 159 -7.32 -5.26 -5.55
N SER A 160 -8.00 -4.13 -5.34
CA SER A 160 -8.50 -3.70 -4.02
C SER A 160 -9.56 -4.66 -3.49
N ASN A 161 -10.45 -5.14 -4.37
CA ASN A 161 -11.44 -6.15 -4.03
C ASN A 161 -10.82 -7.50 -3.67
N ILE A 162 -9.77 -7.92 -4.38
CA ILE A 162 -9.03 -9.16 -4.09
C ILE A 162 -8.24 -9.01 -2.79
N LEU A 163 -7.59 -7.86 -2.57
CA LEU A 163 -6.90 -7.54 -1.33
C LEU A 163 -7.87 -7.55 -0.14
N GLY A 164 -9.13 -7.20 -0.42
CA GLY A 164 -10.23 -7.17 0.52
C GLY A 164 -10.23 -5.88 1.32
N VAL A 165 -10.05 -4.73 0.66
CA VAL A 165 -10.20 -3.40 1.30
C VAL A 165 -11.65 -3.23 1.75
N ASP A 166 -11.85 -2.89 3.03
CA ASP A 166 -13.18 -2.71 3.61
C ASP A 166 -13.67 -1.27 3.45
N VAL A 167 -12.77 -0.30 3.61
CA VAL A 167 -13.09 1.14 3.53
C VAL A 167 -11.98 1.86 2.80
N MET A 168 -12.33 2.77 1.89
CA MET A 168 -11.37 3.65 1.25
C MET A 168 -11.86 5.10 1.15
N THR A 169 -10.93 6.04 1.02
CA THR A 169 -11.18 7.40 0.49
C THR A 169 -10.43 7.57 -0.83
N GLY A 170 -10.37 8.77 -1.40
CA GLY A 170 -9.60 9.01 -2.62
C GLY A 170 -9.13 10.44 -2.79
N HIS A 171 -8.22 10.61 -3.75
CA HIS A 171 -7.75 11.91 -4.24
C HIS A 171 -7.38 11.81 -5.74
N TRP A 172 -6.45 10.94 -6.14
CA TRP A 172 -6.14 10.68 -7.55
C TRP A 172 -7.24 9.88 -8.27
N GLU A 173 -8.09 9.18 -7.53
CA GLU A 173 -9.27 8.46 -8.05
C GLU A 173 -10.19 9.39 -8.88
N PHE A 174 -10.26 10.68 -8.52
CA PHE A 174 -11.11 11.66 -9.20
C PHE A 174 -10.57 12.10 -10.56
N THR A 175 -9.30 11.81 -10.88
CA THR A 175 -8.68 12.22 -12.16
C THR A 175 -9.20 11.45 -13.36
N TYR A 176 -9.83 10.29 -13.16
CA TYR A 176 -10.54 9.55 -14.21
C TYR A 176 -11.80 10.24 -14.71
N GLY A 177 -12.23 11.32 -14.05
CA GLY A 177 -13.48 12.01 -14.34
C GLY A 177 -14.69 11.28 -13.76
N GLN A 178 -15.77 12.03 -13.55
CA GLN A 178 -16.94 11.57 -12.79
C GLN A 178 -17.56 10.27 -13.31
N SER A 179 -17.72 10.13 -14.64
CA SER A 179 -18.37 8.96 -15.23
C SER A 179 -17.60 7.67 -14.92
N GLN A 180 -16.28 7.69 -15.11
CA GLN A 180 -15.42 6.54 -14.84
C GLN A 180 -15.26 6.30 -13.35
N PHE A 181 -15.13 7.35 -12.54
CA PHE A 181 -15.09 7.24 -11.08
C PHE A 181 -16.34 6.54 -10.52
N ILE A 182 -17.55 6.94 -10.96
CA ILE A 182 -18.80 6.29 -10.56
C ILE A 182 -18.84 4.82 -11.01
N LYS A 183 -18.33 4.51 -12.21
CA LYS A 183 -18.23 3.14 -12.72
C LYS A 183 -17.30 2.28 -11.84
N ASN A 184 -16.17 2.83 -11.43
CA ASN A 184 -15.19 2.17 -10.57
C ASN A 184 -15.75 1.95 -9.16
N ILE A 185 -16.36 2.97 -8.55
CA ILE A 185 -17.05 2.83 -7.24
C ILE A 185 -18.11 1.74 -7.28
N LYS A 186 -18.95 1.68 -8.32
CA LYS A 186 -19.98 0.63 -8.44
C LYS A 186 -19.42 -0.79 -8.49
N LYS A 187 -18.16 -0.95 -8.86
CA LYS A 187 -17.45 -2.25 -8.91
C LYS A 187 -16.63 -2.52 -7.64
N PHE A 188 -16.33 -1.49 -6.85
CA PHE A 188 -15.64 -1.63 -5.58
C PHE A 188 -16.57 -2.30 -4.55
N LYS A 189 -16.04 -3.29 -3.82
CA LYS A 189 -16.80 -4.10 -2.86
C LYS A 189 -16.75 -3.55 -1.44
N GLY A 190 -15.79 -2.68 -1.14
CA GLY A 190 -15.72 -1.96 0.14
C GLY A 190 -16.57 -0.69 0.12
N GLU A 191 -16.49 0.08 1.21
CA GLU A 191 -17.17 1.35 1.36
C GLU A 191 -16.25 2.52 0.97
N PHE A 192 -16.70 3.34 0.02
CA PHE A 192 -16.02 4.61 -0.28
C PHE A 192 -16.60 5.71 0.62
N VAL A 193 -15.76 6.30 1.47
CA VAL A 193 -16.15 7.33 2.43
C VAL A 193 -15.46 8.65 2.13
N ALA A 194 -16.24 9.72 2.01
CA ALA A 194 -15.73 11.07 1.88
C ALA A 194 -16.74 12.06 2.44
N HIS A 195 -16.35 12.82 3.47
CA HIS A 195 -17.23 13.81 4.11
C HIS A 195 -17.27 15.15 3.34
N ASN A 196 -16.16 15.50 2.70
CA ASN A 196 -15.93 16.79 2.05
C ASN A 196 -16.21 16.77 0.54
N ILE A 197 -16.95 15.77 0.03
CA ILE A 197 -17.30 15.66 -1.38
C ILE A 197 -18.81 15.77 -1.54
N SER A 198 -19.22 16.70 -2.38
CA SER A 198 -20.62 17.00 -2.68
C SER A 198 -20.80 17.26 -4.16
N LEU A 199 -21.97 16.94 -4.70
CA LEU A 199 -22.38 17.41 -6.02
C LEU A 199 -22.50 18.93 -6.01
N THR A 200 -22.12 19.57 -7.11
CA THR A 200 -22.46 20.98 -7.36
C THR A 200 -23.97 21.13 -7.47
N GLU A 201 -24.49 22.34 -7.23
CA GLU A 201 -25.92 22.61 -7.33
C GLU A 201 -26.46 22.26 -8.72
N GLU A 202 -25.72 22.61 -9.78
CA GLU A 202 -26.05 22.29 -11.17
C GLU A 202 -26.21 20.77 -11.41
N ALA A 203 -25.27 19.96 -10.92
CA ALA A 203 -25.35 18.50 -11.04
C ALA A 203 -26.55 17.92 -10.26
N GLN A 204 -26.93 18.53 -9.13
CA GLN A 204 -28.14 18.14 -8.39
C GLN A 204 -29.42 18.49 -9.16
N PHE A 205 -29.47 19.65 -9.82
CA PHE A 205 -30.59 20.06 -10.65
C PHE A 205 -30.76 19.18 -11.90
N ASP A 206 -29.66 18.72 -12.49
CA ASP A 206 -29.65 17.78 -13.62
C ASP A 206 -30.01 16.33 -13.22
N GLY A 207 -30.32 16.10 -11.94
CA GLY A 207 -30.79 14.82 -11.41
C GLY A 207 -29.69 13.80 -11.17
N GLU A 208 -28.42 14.22 -11.18
CA GLU A 208 -27.31 13.34 -10.84
C GLU A 208 -27.35 12.98 -9.34
N LYS A 209 -27.03 11.73 -9.03
CA LYS A 209 -26.99 11.22 -7.65
C LYS A 209 -25.66 10.55 -7.39
N LEU A 210 -24.90 11.07 -6.42
CA LEU A 210 -23.77 10.36 -5.84
C LEU A 210 -24.29 9.29 -4.89
N THR A 211 -23.89 8.04 -5.14
CA THR A 211 -24.10 6.95 -4.18
C THR A 211 -22.77 6.74 -3.45
N MET A 212 -22.44 7.66 -2.54
CA MET A 212 -21.34 7.49 -1.58
C MET A 212 -21.96 7.52 -0.19
N ILE A 213 -21.43 6.72 0.75
CA ILE A 213 -21.80 6.90 2.16
C ILE A 213 -21.15 8.21 2.61
N LEU A 214 -21.93 9.28 2.50
CA LEU A 214 -21.65 10.52 3.21
C LEU A 214 -21.79 10.20 4.69
N VAL A 215 -20.66 9.93 5.36
CA VAL A 215 -20.65 9.86 6.82
C VAL A 215 -20.88 11.28 7.32
N ILE A 216 -22.15 11.66 7.43
CA ILE A 216 -22.56 12.85 8.16
C ILE A 216 -22.43 12.49 9.63
N PHE A 217 -21.28 12.80 10.24
CA PHE A 217 -21.29 13.08 11.67
C PHE A 217 -22.13 14.34 11.84
N LYS A 218 -23.43 14.17 12.12
CA LYS A 218 -24.24 15.27 12.65
C LYS A 218 -23.52 15.72 13.92
N ASN A 219 -22.81 16.84 13.84
CA ASN A 219 -22.48 17.60 15.04
C ASN A 219 -23.81 17.85 15.76
N ARG A 220 -24.03 17.11 16.85
CA ARG A 220 -24.98 17.51 17.87
C ARG A 220 -24.42 18.81 18.44
N THR A 221 -24.89 19.93 17.90
CA THR A 221 -24.96 21.18 18.63
C THR A 221 -25.61 20.90 19.98
N GLN A 222 -24.86 21.11 21.05
CA GLN A 222 -25.41 21.77 22.24
C GLN A 222 -25.13 23.25 22.09
#